data_AF-A0A9D7UMM0-F1
#
_entry.id   AF-A0A9D7UMM0-F1
#
_cell.length_a   1.000
_cell.length_b   1.000
_cell.length_c   1.000
_cell.angle_alpha   90.00
_cell.angle_beta   90.00
_cell.angle_gamma   90.00
#
_symmetry.space_group_name_H-M   'P 1'
#
loop_
_entity.id
_entity.type
_entity.pdbx_description
1 polymer ?
#
loop_
_entity_poly.entity_id
_entity_poly.type
_entity_poly.pdbx_seq_one_letter_code
_entity_poly.pdbx_strand_id
1 'polypeptide(L)'
;MPPEILALIDRPLVLMAVLAVGAFLGIAVERLVEGQKRAERRAYWQGRNSGRKSGKVVPFKKDGTRDAAKANGTAIDQLAVVMAADFKARALLNRPEANLFKALDAAVIARNPGWQVMAQVSLGEFLASEDKDAYFAINSKRVDFALMCPDAKVRHAIEYQGSGHHQDGGAAAARDAVKKEALRKAGIGYHEVVAGHTTAGELKRLVEKLVPGT
;
A
#
# COMPACT_ATOMS: atom_id res chain seq x y z
N MET A 1 20.49 17.40 43.63
CA MET A 1 20.03 18.13 42.42
C MET A 1 20.74 19.46 42.37
N PRO A 2 21.15 19.96 41.18
CA PRO A 2 21.68 21.31 41.05
C PRO A 2 20.65 22.33 41.59
N PRO A 3 21.07 23.35 42.35
CA PRO A 3 20.15 24.33 42.97
C PRO A 3 19.31 25.09 41.93
N GLU A 4 19.80 25.18 40.70
CA GLU A 4 19.13 25.80 39.55
C GLU A 4 17.85 25.06 39.12
N ILE A 5 17.80 23.73 39.28
CA ILE A 5 16.63 22.91 38.91
C ILE A 5 15.49 23.09 39.92
N LEU A 6 15.82 23.26 41.21
CA LEU A 6 14.85 23.51 42.28
C LEU A 6 14.18 24.87 42.12
N ALA A 7 14.95 25.91 41.77
CA ALA A 7 14.42 27.26 41.53
C ALA A 7 13.45 27.35 40.32
N LEU A 8 13.59 26.44 39.34
CA LEU A 8 12.72 26.37 38.18
C LEU A 8 11.37 25.71 38.50
N ILE A 9 11.33 24.79 39.47
CA ILE A 9 10.12 24.09 39.92
C ILE A 9 9.22 25.00 40.77
N ASP A 10 9.79 25.92 41.55
CA ASP A 10 9.05 26.90 42.37
C ASP A 10 8.35 28.00 41.55
N ARG A 11 8.57 28.05 40.23
CA ARG A 11 7.92 28.97 39.31
C ARG A 11 7.21 28.21 38.18
N PRO A 12 5.99 27.70 38.41
CA PRO A 12 5.31 26.78 37.50
C PRO A 12 5.12 27.35 36.09
N LEU A 13 4.95 28.67 35.96
CA LEU A 13 4.82 29.35 34.67
C LEU A 13 6.13 29.34 33.86
N VAL A 14 7.28 29.46 34.52
CA VAL A 14 8.60 29.45 33.86
C VAL A 14 8.96 28.03 33.42
N LEU A 15 8.68 27.03 34.26
CA LEU A 15 8.85 25.62 33.90
C LEU A 15 7.99 25.24 32.67
N MET A 16 6.72 25.67 32.66
CA MET A 16 5.82 25.43 31.52
C MET A 16 6.31 26.13 30.24
N ALA A 17 6.84 27.35 30.34
CA ALA A 17 7.42 28.05 29.21
C ALA A 17 8.64 27.33 28.63
N VAL A 18 9.55 26.84 29.48
CA VAL A 18 10.75 26.10 29.06
C VAL A 18 10.36 24.77 28.39
N LEU A 19 9.40 24.03 28.94
CA LEU A 19 8.90 22.79 28.36
C LEU A 19 8.19 23.02 27.01
N ALA A 20 7.41 24.10 26.89
CA ALA A 20 6.74 24.45 25.64
C ALA A 20 7.74 24.80 24.52
N VAL A 21 8.81 25.54 24.85
CA VAL A 21 9.89 25.86 23.91
C VAL A 21 10.62 24.58 23.47
N GLY A 22 10.94 23.69 24.41
CA GLY A 22 11.57 22.40 24.11
C GLY A 22 10.71 21.51 23.21
N ALA A 23 9.40 21.43 23.48
CA ALA A 23 8.45 20.67 22.67
C ALA A 23 8.32 21.26 21.25
N PHE A 24 8.26 22.60 21.13
CA PHE A 24 8.18 23.28 19.84
C PHE A 24 9.45 23.04 19.00
N LEU A 25 10.63 23.13 19.60
CA LEU A 25 11.90 22.84 18.94
C LEU A 25 12.00 21.38 18.51
N GLY A 26 11.58 20.43 19.36
CA GLY A 26 11.53 19.01 19.02
C GLY A 26 10.65 18.72 17.81
N ILE A 27 9.42 19.26 17.80
CA ILE A 27 8.48 19.12 16.67
C ILE A 27 9.06 19.75 15.40
N ALA A 28 9.70 20.92 15.48
CA ALA A 28 10.30 21.58 14.32
C ALA A 28 11.44 20.75 13.70
N VAL A 29 12.30 20.15 14.53
CA VAL A 29 13.39 19.27 14.07
C VAL A 29 12.85 18.01 13.40
N GLU A 30 11.86 17.35 13.99
CA GLU A 30 11.24 16.16 13.39
C GLU A 30 10.60 16.47 12.02
N ARG A 31 9.91 17.61 11.91
CA ARG A 31 9.29 18.07 10.66
C ARG A 31 10.32 18.37 9.58
N LEU A 32 11.48 18.94 9.93
CA LEU A 32 12.57 19.21 9.01
C LEU A 32 13.24 17.91 8.51
N VAL A 33 13.54 16.98 9.41
CA VAL A 33 14.15 15.67 9.08
C VAL A 33 13.22 14.83 8.19
N GLU A 34 11.91 14.81 8.49
CA GLU A 34 10.94 14.16 7.62
C GLU A 34 10.83 14.84 6.26
N GLY A 35 10.91 16.18 6.21
CA GLY A 35 10.92 16.97 4.98
C GLY A 35 12.09 16.61 4.07
N GLN A 36 13.31 16.52 4.63
CA GLN A 36 14.51 16.13 3.90
C GLN A 36 14.41 14.69 3.37
N LYS A 37 13.99 13.73 4.20
CA LYS A 37 13.78 12.33 3.77
C LYS A 37 12.70 12.19 2.69
N ARG A 38 11.67 13.06 2.69
CA ARG A 38 10.66 13.12 1.62
C ARG A 38 11.24 13.71 0.34
N ALA A 39 12.09 14.72 0.42
CA ALA A 39 12.77 15.33 -0.71
C ALA A 39 13.75 14.34 -1.38
N GLU A 40 14.53 13.61 -0.58
CA GLU A 40 15.44 12.56 -1.07
C GLU A 40 14.68 11.44 -1.80
N ARG A 41 13.55 10.97 -1.22
CA ARG A 41 12.70 9.99 -1.91
C ARG A 41 12.16 10.56 -3.22
N ARG A 42 11.71 11.82 -3.25
CA ARG A 42 11.22 12.46 -4.49
C ARG A 42 12.32 12.58 -5.55
N ALA A 43 13.53 12.99 -5.16
CA ALA A 43 14.68 13.08 -6.06
C ALA A 43 15.09 11.71 -6.62
N TYR A 44 15.10 10.67 -5.77
CA TYR A 44 15.33 9.29 -6.19
C TYR A 44 14.32 8.81 -7.24
N TRP A 45 13.03 9.10 -7.04
CA TRP A 45 11.98 8.74 -8.01
C TRP A 45 12.01 9.60 -9.28
N GLN A 46 12.40 10.88 -9.19
CA GLN A 46 12.56 11.77 -10.35
C GLN A 46 13.74 11.36 -11.25
N GLY A 47 14.87 10.95 -10.66
CA GLY A 47 16.03 10.45 -11.41
C GLY A 47 15.75 9.14 -12.16
N ARG A 48 14.83 8.31 -11.67
CA ARG A 48 14.40 7.07 -12.35
C ARG A 48 13.41 7.32 -13.49
N ASN A 49 12.66 8.43 -13.45
CA ASN A 49 11.62 8.74 -14.45
C ASN A 49 12.14 9.63 -15.61
N SER A 50 13.28 10.31 -15.44
CA SER A 50 13.93 11.06 -16.52
C SER A 50 14.50 10.15 -17.62
N GLY A 51 14.94 8.93 -17.27
CA GLY A 51 15.43 7.93 -18.24
C GLY A 51 14.35 7.28 -19.12
N ARG A 52 13.06 7.50 -18.83
CA ARG A 52 11.94 6.88 -19.57
C ARG A 52 11.23 7.84 -20.54
N LYS A 53 11.66 9.11 -20.60
CA LYS A 53 11.14 10.16 -21.50
C LYS A 53 11.78 10.14 -22.90
N SER A 54 11.90 8.97 -23.52
CA SER A 54 12.06 8.86 -24.98
C SER A 54 10.96 7.95 -25.49
N GLY A 55 9.79 8.56 -25.73
CA GLY A 55 8.61 7.88 -26.25
C GLY A 55 8.80 7.53 -27.72
N LYS A 56 9.40 6.37 -28.01
CA LYS A 56 9.07 5.64 -29.23
C LYS A 56 7.83 4.81 -28.96
N VAL A 57 6.70 5.22 -29.53
CA VAL A 57 5.50 4.38 -29.60
C VAL A 57 5.86 3.21 -30.51
N VAL A 58 6.10 2.04 -29.92
CA VAL A 58 6.33 0.80 -30.66
C VAL A 58 4.96 0.16 -30.88
N PRO A 59 4.57 -0.19 -32.12
CA PRO A 59 3.32 -0.89 -32.36
C PRO A 59 3.31 -2.23 -31.62
N PHE A 60 2.15 -2.60 -31.07
CA PHE A 60 1.96 -3.84 -30.33
C PHE A 60 2.16 -5.05 -31.27
N LYS A 61 3.36 -5.63 -31.27
CA LYS A 61 3.64 -6.88 -31.97
C LYS A 61 3.06 -8.04 -31.16
N LYS A 62 2.27 -8.87 -31.84
CA LYS A 62 1.53 -10.03 -31.33
C LYS A 62 2.42 -11.18 -30.81
N ASP A 63 3.75 -11.05 -30.89
CA ASP A 63 4.73 -12.10 -30.55
C ASP A 63 5.44 -11.92 -29.19
N GLY A 64 5.14 -10.85 -28.44
CA GLY A 64 5.89 -10.44 -27.25
C GLY A 64 5.91 -11.42 -26.06
N THR A 65 5.06 -12.46 -26.07
CA THR A 65 5.01 -13.47 -25.00
C THR A 65 6.21 -14.42 -25.03
N ARG A 66 6.80 -14.69 -26.20
CA ARG A 66 8.02 -15.51 -26.32
C ARG A 66 9.30 -14.72 -25.99
N ASP A 67 9.30 -13.42 -26.25
CA ASP A 67 10.48 -12.57 -26.04
C ASP A 67 10.64 -12.12 -24.58
N ALA A 68 9.54 -11.87 -23.85
CA ALA A 68 9.59 -11.55 -22.43
C ALA A 68 10.05 -12.74 -21.57
N ALA A 69 9.70 -13.97 -21.95
CA ALA A 69 10.19 -15.18 -21.29
C ALA A 69 11.70 -15.40 -21.50
N LYS A 70 12.25 -14.96 -22.64
CA LYS A 70 13.70 -14.95 -22.90
C LYS A 70 14.44 -13.82 -22.18
N ALA A 71 13.76 -12.73 -21.81
CA ALA A 71 14.39 -11.55 -21.21
C ALA A 71 14.92 -11.79 -19.79
N ASN A 72 14.40 -12.80 -19.07
CA ASN A 72 14.80 -13.09 -17.69
C ASN A 72 15.87 -14.19 -17.56
N GLY A 73 16.47 -14.65 -18.66
CA GLY A 73 17.49 -15.71 -18.64
C GLY A 73 17.00 -17.04 -18.08
N THR A 74 17.91 -18.00 -17.93
CA THR A 74 17.65 -19.25 -17.22
C THR A 74 17.51 -19.01 -15.70
N ALA A 75 16.98 -19.98 -14.96
CA ALA A 75 16.94 -19.90 -13.49
C ALA A 75 18.34 -19.70 -12.87
N ILE A 76 19.39 -20.20 -13.54
CA ILE A 76 20.79 -20.02 -13.15
C ILE A 76 21.21 -18.55 -13.31
N ASP A 77 20.83 -17.92 -14.43
CA ASP A 77 21.14 -16.50 -14.67
C ASP A 77 20.43 -15.61 -13.64
N GLN A 78 19.18 -15.92 -13.30
CA GLN A 78 18.43 -15.20 -12.25
C GLN A 78 19.09 -15.36 -10.88
N LEU A 79 19.53 -16.58 -10.54
CA LEU A 79 20.22 -16.85 -9.29
C LEU A 79 21.51 -16.04 -9.18
N ALA A 80 22.30 -15.98 -10.26
CA ALA A 80 23.53 -15.18 -10.28
C ALA A 80 23.24 -13.69 -10.01
N VAL A 81 22.18 -13.14 -10.62
CA VAL A 81 21.73 -11.75 -10.37
C VAL A 81 21.32 -11.55 -8.91
N VAL A 82 20.57 -12.48 -8.33
CA VAL A 82 20.15 -12.42 -6.92
C VAL A 82 21.35 -12.51 -5.98
N MET A 83 22.30 -13.41 -6.24
CA MET A 83 23.51 -13.56 -5.41
C MET A 83 24.40 -12.31 -5.41
N ALA A 84 24.39 -11.55 -6.50
CA ALA A 84 25.17 -10.32 -6.64
C ALA A 84 24.49 -9.08 -6.04
N ALA A 85 23.21 -9.17 -5.65
CA ALA A 85 22.43 -8.01 -5.21
C ALA A 85 22.27 -7.94 -3.68
N ASP A 86 22.26 -6.72 -3.16
CA ASP A 86 21.95 -6.46 -1.75
C ASP A 86 20.42 -6.41 -1.53
N PHE A 87 19.92 -7.28 -0.66
CA PHE A 87 18.52 -7.27 -0.24
C PHE A 87 18.39 -6.71 1.18
N LYS A 88 17.36 -5.88 1.40
CA LYS A 88 17.00 -5.36 2.71
C LYS A 88 15.53 -5.60 2.98
N ALA A 89 15.22 -6.07 4.18
CA ALA A 89 13.85 -6.15 4.66
C ALA A 89 13.24 -4.75 4.75
N ARG A 90 11.94 -4.64 4.47
CA ARG A 90 11.16 -3.41 4.56
C ARG A 90 9.76 -3.73 5.06
N ALA A 91 9.08 -2.71 5.62
CA ALA A 91 7.67 -2.83 5.95
C ALA A 91 6.85 -3.17 4.71
N LEU A 92 5.92 -4.11 4.87
CA LEU A 92 4.98 -4.53 3.82
C LEU A 92 4.00 -3.40 3.48
N LEU A 93 3.47 -2.75 4.52
CA LEU A 93 2.48 -1.69 4.43
C LEU A 93 3.08 -0.34 4.81
N ASN A 94 2.61 0.73 4.15
CA ASN A 94 2.88 2.08 4.63
C ASN A 94 2.07 2.38 5.91
N ARG A 95 2.36 3.50 6.57
CA ARG A 95 1.74 3.81 7.88
C ARG A 95 0.21 3.95 7.80
N PRO A 96 -0.36 4.67 6.82
CA PRO A 96 -1.82 4.69 6.64
C PRO A 96 -2.45 3.33 6.35
N GLU A 97 -1.87 2.53 5.44
CA GLU A 97 -2.35 1.17 5.13
C GLU A 97 -2.27 0.27 6.37
N ALA A 98 -1.19 0.34 7.15
CA ALA A 98 -1.03 -0.44 8.37
C ALA A 98 -2.09 -0.08 9.43
N ASN A 99 -2.48 1.21 9.50
CA ASN A 99 -3.55 1.64 10.39
C ASN A 99 -4.91 1.12 9.91
N LEU A 100 -5.19 1.20 8.61
CA LEU A 100 -6.40 0.64 8.02
C LEU A 100 -6.47 -0.87 8.21
N PHE A 101 -5.37 -1.58 7.97
CA PHE A 101 -5.27 -3.02 8.19
C PHE A 101 -5.66 -3.40 9.61
N LYS A 102 -5.07 -2.74 10.62
CA LYS A 102 -5.41 -3.01 12.03
C LYS A 102 -6.89 -2.79 12.33
N ALA A 103 -7.47 -1.73 11.77
CA ALA A 103 -8.89 -1.42 11.98
C ALA A 103 -9.81 -2.43 11.25
N LEU A 104 -9.46 -2.82 10.03
CA LEU A 104 -10.16 -3.87 9.28
C LEU A 104 -10.09 -5.21 10.00
N ASP A 105 -8.89 -5.62 10.42
CA ASP A 105 -8.65 -6.90 11.08
C ASP A 105 -9.45 -7.02 12.38
N ALA A 106 -9.38 -6.00 13.24
CA ALA A 106 -10.18 -5.96 14.46
C ALA A 106 -11.69 -6.01 14.19
N ALA A 107 -12.18 -5.27 13.19
CA ALA A 107 -13.59 -5.25 12.84
C ALA A 107 -14.06 -6.59 12.23
N VAL A 108 -13.24 -7.22 11.40
CA VAL A 108 -13.54 -8.52 10.76
C VAL A 108 -13.57 -9.62 11.81
N ILE A 109 -12.56 -9.71 12.68
CA ILE A 109 -12.52 -10.69 13.78
C ILE A 109 -13.73 -10.52 14.71
N ALA A 110 -14.06 -9.28 15.08
CA ALA A 110 -15.22 -8.99 15.93
C ALA A 110 -16.56 -9.35 15.27
N ARG A 111 -16.65 -9.27 13.93
CA ARG A 111 -17.86 -9.62 13.18
C ARG A 111 -17.98 -11.12 12.95
N ASN A 112 -16.88 -11.76 12.56
CA ASN A 112 -16.79 -13.17 12.28
C ASN A 112 -15.33 -13.67 12.40
N PRO A 113 -14.96 -14.39 13.46
CA PRO A 113 -13.59 -14.85 13.68
C PRO A 113 -13.12 -15.92 12.68
N GLY A 114 -14.02 -16.50 11.89
CA GLY A 114 -13.66 -17.39 10.79
C GLY A 114 -13.18 -16.67 9.53
N TRP A 115 -13.37 -15.35 9.44
CA TRP A 115 -12.90 -14.54 8.32
C TRP A 115 -11.55 -13.89 8.62
N GLN A 116 -10.75 -13.66 7.58
CA GLN A 116 -9.40 -13.11 7.70
C GLN A 116 -9.18 -11.96 6.72
N VAL A 117 -8.36 -10.98 7.15
CA VAL A 117 -7.87 -9.90 6.29
C VAL A 117 -6.47 -10.23 5.81
N MET A 118 -6.28 -10.30 4.49
CA MET A 118 -5.00 -10.51 3.84
C MET A 118 -4.52 -9.20 3.22
N ALA A 119 -3.23 -8.88 3.33
CA ALA A 119 -2.67 -7.63 2.81
C ALA A 119 -1.79 -7.86 1.57
N GLN A 120 -1.83 -6.94 0.61
CA GLN A 120 -1.01 -6.93 -0.61
C GLN A 120 -1.11 -8.26 -1.38
N VAL A 121 -2.31 -8.78 -1.63
CA VAL A 121 -2.49 -10.08 -2.30
C VAL A 121 -2.47 -9.91 -3.82
N SER A 122 -1.70 -10.74 -4.52
CA SER A 122 -1.72 -10.73 -5.99
C SER A 122 -3.03 -11.33 -6.51
N LEU A 123 -3.62 -10.71 -7.53
CA LEU A 123 -4.85 -11.20 -8.15
C LEU A 123 -4.67 -12.61 -8.72
N GLY A 124 -3.48 -12.94 -9.25
CA GLY A 124 -3.20 -14.27 -9.77
C GLY A 124 -3.22 -15.39 -8.73
N GLU A 125 -3.12 -15.08 -7.44
CA GLU A 125 -3.21 -16.08 -6.36
C GLU A 125 -4.64 -16.58 -6.11
N PHE A 126 -5.65 -15.79 -6.50
CA PHE A 126 -7.05 -16.11 -6.22
C PHE A 126 -8.00 -15.92 -7.41
N LEU A 127 -7.48 -15.44 -8.55
CA LEU A 127 -8.18 -15.38 -9.83
C LEU A 127 -7.46 -16.27 -10.84
N ALA A 128 -8.22 -17.14 -11.50
CA ALA A 128 -7.75 -17.97 -12.60
C ALA A 128 -8.52 -17.63 -13.89
N SER A 129 -7.87 -17.85 -15.03
CA SER A 129 -8.51 -17.79 -16.33
C SER A 129 -7.86 -18.82 -17.26
N GLU A 130 -8.68 -19.51 -18.06
CA GLU A 130 -8.19 -20.37 -19.14
C GLU A 130 -7.56 -19.55 -20.28
N ASP A 131 -7.97 -18.28 -20.40
CA ASP A 131 -7.36 -17.31 -21.30
C ASP A 131 -6.04 -16.82 -20.70
N LYS A 132 -4.93 -17.24 -21.32
CA LYS A 132 -3.57 -16.90 -20.90
C LYS A 132 -3.31 -15.39 -20.94
N ASP A 133 -3.83 -14.68 -21.94
CA ASP A 133 -3.62 -13.25 -22.07
C ASP A 133 -4.36 -12.50 -20.96
N ALA A 134 -5.59 -12.94 -20.63
CA ALA A 134 -6.34 -12.42 -19.50
C ALA A 134 -5.63 -12.70 -18.16
N TYR A 135 -5.13 -13.92 -17.96
CA TYR A 135 -4.38 -14.29 -16.76
C TYR A 135 -3.10 -13.45 -16.60
N PHE A 136 -2.30 -13.32 -17.66
CA PHE A 136 -1.09 -12.50 -17.61
C PHE A 136 -1.39 -11.01 -17.41
N ALA A 137 -2.53 -10.53 -17.93
CA ALA A 137 -2.97 -9.17 -17.66
C ALA A 137 -3.24 -8.93 -16.17
N ILE A 138 -3.63 -9.93 -15.37
CA ILE A 138 -3.98 -9.74 -13.95
C ILE A 138 -2.96 -10.29 -12.96
N ASN A 139 -2.15 -11.29 -13.34
CA ASN A 139 -1.34 -12.07 -12.40
C ASN A 139 -0.37 -11.23 -11.56
N SER A 140 0.18 -10.16 -12.13
CA SER A 140 1.10 -9.25 -11.42
C SER A 140 0.42 -8.05 -10.76
N LYS A 141 -0.90 -7.93 -10.86
CA LYS A 141 -1.67 -6.87 -10.16
C LYS A 141 -2.03 -7.35 -8.77
N ARG A 142 -2.02 -6.45 -7.80
CA ARG A 142 -2.33 -6.76 -6.40
C ARG A 142 -3.47 -5.90 -5.90
N VAL A 143 -4.19 -6.41 -4.91
CA VAL A 143 -5.15 -5.65 -4.10
C VAL A 143 -4.50 -5.29 -2.77
N ASP A 144 -4.85 -4.14 -2.21
CA ASP A 144 -4.30 -3.72 -0.92
C ASP A 144 -4.75 -4.64 0.21
N PHE A 145 -6.04 -4.98 0.24
CA PHE A 145 -6.58 -5.96 1.18
C PHE A 145 -7.58 -6.91 0.52
N ALA A 146 -7.61 -8.15 0.99
CA ALA A 146 -8.58 -9.16 0.60
C ALA A 146 -9.26 -9.74 1.86
N LEU A 147 -10.59 -9.81 1.85
CA LEU A 147 -11.39 -10.49 2.86
C LEU A 147 -11.60 -11.94 2.43
N MET A 148 -11.04 -12.86 3.20
CA MET A 148 -11.06 -14.29 2.95
C MET A 148 -12.00 -14.97 3.95
N CYS A 149 -12.86 -15.85 3.45
CA CYS A 149 -13.77 -16.64 4.30
C CYS A 149 -13.13 -17.98 4.70
N PRO A 150 -13.76 -18.76 5.62
CA PRO A 150 -13.15 -19.96 6.20
C PRO A 150 -12.75 -21.07 5.20
N ASP A 151 -13.33 -21.08 4.00
CA ASP A 151 -12.98 -22.02 2.93
C ASP A 151 -11.76 -21.57 2.09
N ALA A 152 -10.99 -20.61 2.61
CA ALA A 152 -9.83 -20.01 1.96
C ALA A 152 -10.13 -19.29 0.63
N LYS A 153 -11.37 -18.82 0.42
CA LYS A 153 -11.74 -18.03 -0.75
C LYS A 153 -11.83 -16.54 -0.44
N VAL A 154 -11.30 -15.73 -1.36
CA VAL A 154 -11.49 -14.28 -1.32
C VAL A 154 -12.91 -13.94 -1.77
N ARG A 155 -13.63 -13.17 -0.96
CA ARG A 155 -15.01 -12.73 -1.25
C ARG A 155 -15.10 -11.24 -1.57
N HIS A 156 -14.22 -10.46 -0.97
CA HIS A 156 -14.15 -9.03 -1.19
C HIS A 156 -12.70 -8.54 -1.26
N ALA A 157 -12.42 -7.61 -2.18
CA ALA A 157 -11.19 -6.84 -2.25
C ALA A 157 -11.45 -5.41 -1.78
N ILE A 158 -10.49 -4.84 -1.06
CA ILE A 158 -10.51 -3.46 -0.59
C ILE A 158 -9.24 -2.76 -1.08
N GLU A 159 -9.41 -1.60 -1.70
CA GLU A 159 -8.32 -0.74 -2.17
C GLU A 159 -8.27 0.53 -1.31
N TYR A 160 -7.06 0.90 -0.89
CA TYR A 160 -6.82 2.09 -0.11
C TYR A 160 -6.43 3.25 -1.02
N GLN A 161 -7.28 4.27 -1.06
CA GLN A 161 -7.03 5.48 -1.83
C GLN A 161 -6.41 6.53 -0.90
N GLY A 162 -5.09 6.69 -1.01
CA GLY A 162 -4.36 7.77 -0.32
C GLY A 162 -4.74 9.17 -0.83
N SER A 163 -4.38 10.22 -0.08
CA SER A 163 -4.67 11.63 -0.43
C SER A 163 -3.93 12.18 -1.66
N GLY A 164 -3.17 11.34 -2.38
CA GLY A 164 -2.26 11.74 -3.45
C GLY A 164 -2.67 11.34 -4.86
N HIS A 165 -3.94 10.99 -5.13
CA HIS A 165 -4.31 10.36 -6.39
C HIS A 165 -5.41 11.08 -7.17
N HIS A 166 -5.02 12.17 -7.82
CA HIS A 166 -5.33 12.41 -9.23
C HIS A 166 -4.00 12.72 -9.91
N GLN A 167 -3.20 11.69 -10.20
CA GLN A 167 -2.08 11.89 -11.13
C GLN A 167 -2.67 11.79 -12.54
N ASP A 168 -2.79 12.94 -13.17
CA ASP A 168 -3.21 13.13 -14.56
C ASP A 168 -2.35 12.27 -15.50
N GLY A 169 -2.87 11.10 -15.82
CA GLY A 169 -2.22 10.13 -16.70
C GLY A 169 -3.05 8.86 -16.74
N GLY A 170 -3.88 8.70 -17.79
CA GLY A 170 -4.92 7.66 -17.91
C GLY A 170 -4.47 6.19 -17.72
N ALA A 171 -3.17 5.93 -17.56
CA ALA A 171 -2.63 4.64 -17.18
C ALA A 171 -3.04 4.16 -15.78
N ALA A 172 -3.28 5.06 -14.82
CA ALA A 172 -3.75 4.67 -13.48
C ALA A 172 -5.21 4.18 -13.52
N ALA A 173 -6.09 4.97 -14.15
CA ALA A 173 -7.50 4.62 -14.35
C ALA A 173 -7.67 3.30 -15.13
N ALA A 174 -6.87 3.09 -16.18
CA ALA A 174 -6.90 1.84 -16.95
C ALA A 174 -6.49 0.62 -16.11
N ARG A 175 -5.53 0.75 -15.19
CA ARG A 175 -5.12 -0.36 -14.30
C ARG A 175 -6.21 -0.73 -13.32
N ASP A 176 -6.84 0.27 -12.71
CA ASP A 176 -7.94 0.03 -11.78
C ASP A 176 -9.15 -0.57 -12.49
N ALA A 177 -9.44 -0.14 -13.72
CA ALA A 177 -10.48 -0.74 -14.54
C ALA A 177 -10.24 -2.24 -14.79
N VAL A 178 -9.00 -2.64 -15.09
CA VAL A 178 -8.64 -4.06 -15.24
C VAL A 178 -8.87 -4.84 -13.95
N LYS A 179 -8.47 -4.30 -12.79
CA LYS A 179 -8.70 -4.96 -11.48
C LYS A 179 -10.21 -5.13 -11.22
N LYS A 180 -10.97 -4.03 -11.33
CA LYS A 180 -12.41 -4.00 -11.09
C LYS A 180 -13.15 -5.00 -11.99
N GLU A 181 -12.82 -5.04 -13.27
CA GLU A 181 -13.47 -5.95 -14.22
C GLU A 181 -13.14 -7.41 -13.96
N ALA A 182 -11.88 -7.74 -13.64
CA ALA A 182 -11.49 -9.10 -13.30
C ALA A 182 -12.20 -9.62 -12.05
N LEU A 183 -12.26 -8.80 -11.00
CA LEU A 183 -12.97 -9.13 -9.75
C LEU A 183 -14.47 -9.29 -9.98
N ARG A 184 -15.08 -8.38 -10.76
CA ARG A 184 -16.49 -8.46 -11.14
C ARG A 184 -16.81 -9.76 -11.86
N LYS A 185 -16.01 -10.15 -12.85
CA LYS A 185 -16.18 -11.41 -13.59
C LYS A 185 -16.03 -12.64 -12.69
N ALA A 186 -15.21 -12.56 -11.64
CA ALA A 186 -15.05 -13.62 -10.65
C ALA A 186 -16.09 -13.60 -9.52
N GLY A 187 -17.04 -12.66 -9.54
CA GLY A 187 -18.04 -12.53 -8.47
C GLY A 187 -17.48 -12.05 -7.12
N ILE A 188 -16.30 -11.42 -7.13
CA ILE A 188 -15.64 -10.88 -5.94
C ILE A 188 -15.99 -9.40 -5.81
N GLY A 189 -16.52 -8.99 -4.66
CA GLY A 189 -16.87 -7.59 -4.43
C GLY A 189 -15.62 -6.70 -4.35
N TYR A 190 -15.70 -5.48 -4.87
CA TYR A 190 -14.60 -4.51 -4.86
C TYR A 190 -15.03 -3.23 -4.14
N HIS A 191 -14.22 -2.76 -3.20
CA HIS A 191 -14.54 -1.60 -2.35
C HIS A 191 -13.35 -0.68 -2.22
N GLU A 192 -13.61 0.63 -2.18
CA GLU A 192 -12.56 1.64 -2.02
C GLU A 192 -12.72 2.32 -0.66
N VAL A 193 -11.61 2.49 0.04
CA VAL A 193 -11.53 3.21 1.33
C VAL A 193 -10.64 4.42 1.14
N VAL A 194 -11.18 5.61 1.37
CA VAL A 194 -10.49 6.88 1.10
C VAL A 194 -9.91 7.45 2.38
N ALA A 195 -8.62 7.79 2.34
CA ALA A 195 -7.90 8.42 3.43
C ALA A 195 -8.60 9.69 3.93
N GLY A 196 -8.84 9.79 5.24
CA GLY A 196 -9.40 10.98 5.88
C GLY A 196 -10.91 11.18 5.69
N HIS A 197 -11.55 10.39 4.81
CA HIS A 197 -13.00 10.42 4.60
C HIS A 197 -13.72 9.24 5.23
N THR A 198 -13.07 8.07 5.34
CA THR A 198 -13.65 6.91 6.02
C THR A 198 -13.37 6.96 7.52
N THR A 199 -14.40 7.23 8.30
CA THR A 199 -14.40 7.14 9.76
C THR A 199 -14.37 5.68 10.22
N ALA A 200 -13.96 5.44 11.48
CA ALA A 200 -13.99 4.09 12.06
C ALA A 200 -15.40 3.46 12.04
N GLY A 201 -16.44 4.28 12.22
CA GLY A 201 -17.83 3.82 12.15
C GLY A 201 -18.26 3.41 10.75
N GLU A 202 -17.81 4.12 9.71
CA GLU A 202 -18.06 3.73 8.32
C GLU A 202 -17.32 2.46 7.93
N LEU A 203 -16.07 2.30 8.39
CA LEU A 203 -15.32 1.07 8.18
C LEU A 203 -16.02 -0.12 8.84
N LYS A 204 -16.52 0.05 10.06
CA LYS A 204 -17.29 -0.98 10.76
C LYS A 204 -18.56 -1.35 9.99
N ARG A 205 -19.35 -0.37 9.54
CA ARG A 205 -20.55 -0.61 8.73
C ARG A 205 -20.23 -1.29 7.40
N LEU A 206 -19.11 -0.93 6.78
CA LEU A 206 -18.62 -1.63 5.59
C LEU A 206 -18.39 -3.10 5.92
N VAL A 207 -17.63 -3.41 6.98
CA VAL A 207 -17.38 -4.81 7.40
C VAL A 207 -18.69 -5.54 7.72
N GLU A 208 -19.63 -4.93 8.43
CA GLU A 208 -20.94 -5.54 8.74
C GLU A 208 -21.75 -5.91 7.49
N LYS A 209 -21.62 -5.12 6.42
CA LYS A 209 -22.24 -5.38 5.11
C LYS A 209 -21.53 -6.50 4.35
N LEU A 210 -20.21 -6.59 4.44
CA LEU A 210 -19.39 -7.52 3.65
C LEU A 210 -19.20 -8.89 4.31
N VAL A 211 -19.14 -8.91 5.63
CA VAL A 211 -18.84 -10.11 6.42
C VAL A 211 -20.10 -10.55 7.16
N PRO A 212 -20.57 -11.79 6.94
CA PRO A 212 -21.74 -12.31 7.63
C PRO A 212 -21.46 -12.37 9.12
N GLY A 213 -22.46 -12.02 9.94
CA GLY A 213 -22.37 -12.23 11.38
C GLY A 213 -22.28 -13.71 11.71
N THR A 214 -21.64 -14.01 12.83
CA THR A 214 -21.77 -15.32 13.49
C THR A 214 -23.17 -15.54 14.03
#